data_AF-A0A1Q7PU25-F1
#
_entry.id   AF-A0A1Q7PU25-F1
#
_cell.length_a   1.000
_cell.length_b   1.000
_cell.length_c   1.000
_cell.angle_alpha   90.00
_cell.angle_beta   90.00
_cell.angle_gamma   90.00
#
_symmetry.space_group_name_H-M   'P 1'
#
loop_
_entity.id
_entity.type
_entity.pdbx_description
1 polymer ?
#
loop_
_entity_poly.entity_id
_entity_poly.type
_entity_poly.pdbx_seq_one_letter_code
_entity_poly.pdbx_strand_id
1 'polypeptide(L)'
;MLFPRVRVGEAFIVALLLVALDQALARPHLVAAQATKQRVPFRVPSEAELKDSVYRASALRGRAILLATRDSLPHNVGNSLRCASCHIDGGLRRDAIPWVGSYARFPQYRPRSGKVDLIEDRINDCFRRSMNGRGLEPTGRDMRDIVTYFAFLSGGIPVGAEMEGQGFPRLQAMKGDAGRGAAVFKSTCVRCHGANGQGTQLAPSLWGPRSYNVGAGMARINTAASF
;
A
#
# COMPACT_ATOMS: atom_id res chain seq x y z
N MET A 1 18.45 21.63 -86.94
CA MET A 1 19.45 20.57 -86.66
C MET A 1 19.30 20.18 -85.19
N LEU A 2 19.28 18.87 -84.95
CA LEU A 2 19.03 18.16 -83.68
C LEU A 2 19.76 18.74 -82.46
N PHE A 3 19.05 18.91 -81.33
CA PHE A 3 19.56 18.73 -79.97
C PHE A 3 18.41 18.27 -79.04
N PRO A 4 18.69 17.58 -77.92
CA PRO A 4 18.22 16.21 -77.70
C PRO A 4 17.11 16.07 -76.65
N ARG A 5 16.40 14.93 -76.74
CA ARG A 5 15.51 14.40 -75.70
C ARG A 5 16.34 13.98 -74.48
N VAL A 6 16.07 14.56 -73.32
CA VAL A 6 16.43 13.98 -72.01
C VAL A 6 15.17 13.53 -71.31
N ARG A 7 15.20 12.27 -70.86
CA ARG A 7 14.10 11.45 -70.37
C ARG A 7 13.56 11.99 -69.04
N VAL A 8 12.29 12.40 -69.03
CA VAL A 8 11.47 12.57 -67.83
C VAL A 8 11.17 11.15 -67.32
N GLY A 9 12.01 10.59 -66.43
CA GLY A 9 11.87 9.19 -66.06
C GLY A 9 12.39 8.74 -64.70
N GLU A 10 13.37 9.42 -64.09
CA GLU A 10 14.03 8.86 -62.89
C GLU A 10 13.97 9.74 -61.64
N ALA A 11 13.57 11.02 -61.74
CA ALA A 11 13.54 11.91 -60.58
C ALA A 11 12.24 11.82 -59.73
N PHE A 12 11.16 11.24 -60.26
CA PHE A 12 9.87 11.20 -59.56
C PHE A 12 9.66 9.98 -58.65
N ILE A 13 10.44 8.90 -58.83
CA ILE A 13 10.24 7.67 -58.05
C ILE A 13 10.99 7.73 -56.71
N VAL A 14 12.12 8.44 -56.63
CA VAL A 14 12.91 8.52 -55.38
C VAL A 14 12.27 9.49 -54.37
N ALA A 15 11.59 10.55 -54.83
CA ALA A 15 10.93 11.50 -53.94
C ALA A 15 9.66 10.93 -53.26
N LEU A 16 8.93 10.01 -53.93
CA LEU A 16 7.75 9.37 -53.32
C LEU A 16 8.11 8.30 -52.27
N LEU A 17 9.26 7.64 -52.40
CA LEU A 17 9.71 6.60 -51.46
C LEU A 17 10.25 7.18 -50.15
N LEU A 18 10.80 8.39 -50.15
CA LEU A 18 11.28 9.04 -48.92
C LEU A 18 10.14 9.70 -48.10
N VAL A 19 9.09 10.19 -48.76
CA VAL A 19 7.92 10.75 -48.04
C VAL A 19 7.01 9.66 -47.47
N ALA A 20 6.96 8.48 -48.11
CA ALA A 20 6.18 7.34 -47.61
C ALA A 20 6.82 6.64 -46.39
N LEU A 21 8.14 6.74 -46.22
CA LEU A 21 8.83 6.11 -45.09
C LEU A 21 8.79 6.97 -43.80
N ASP A 22 8.66 8.29 -43.93
CA ASP A 22 8.63 9.20 -42.78
C ASP A 22 7.27 9.21 -42.06
N GLN A 23 6.18 8.88 -42.78
CA GLN A 23 4.84 8.72 -42.21
C GLN A 23 4.64 7.38 -41.49
N ALA A 24 5.51 6.39 -41.72
CA ALA A 24 5.41 5.06 -41.10
C ALA A 24 6.05 4.99 -39.69
N LEU A 25 6.83 6.00 -39.29
CA LEU A 25 7.47 6.09 -37.97
C LEU A 25 6.71 6.97 -36.96
N ALA A 26 5.74 7.77 -37.42
CA ALA A 26 4.82 8.47 -36.54
C ALA A 26 3.72 7.50 -36.05
N ARG A 27 4.11 6.46 -35.29
CA ARG A 27 3.16 5.80 -34.40
C ARG A 27 2.64 6.90 -33.48
N PRO A 28 1.34 7.26 -33.51
CA PRO A 28 0.80 8.03 -32.41
C PRO A 28 1.11 7.20 -31.18
N HIS A 29 1.96 7.74 -30.30
CA HIS A 29 2.02 7.23 -28.95
C HIS A 29 0.60 7.38 -28.43
N LEU A 30 -0.17 6.30 -28.49
CA LEU A 30 -1.34 6.10 -27.66
C LEU A 30 -0.77 6.21 -26.25
N VAL A 31 -0.69 7.45 -25.74
CA VAL A 31 -0.75 7.72 -24.32
C VAL A 31 -2.05 7.07 -23.95
N ALA A 32 -1.97 5.83 -23.46
CA ALA A 32 -3.12 5.16 -22.89
C ALA A 32 -3.65 6.15 -21.86
N ALA A 33 -4.79 6.76 -22.18
CA ALA A 33 -5.49 7.60 -21.23
C ALA A 33 -5.64 6.72 -19.99
N GLN A 34 -4.89 7.03 -18.93
CA GLN A 34 -5.03 6.32 -17.68
C GLN A 34 -6.47 6.53 -17.28
N ALA A 35 -7.29 5.49 -17.44
CA ALA A 35 -8.68 5.52 -17.04
C ALA A 35 -8.69 6.04 -15.61
N THR A 36 -9.30 7.21 -15.41
CA THR A 36 -9.39 7.83 -14.09
C THR A 36 -10.08 6.83 -13.18
N LYS A 37 -9.35 6.33 -12.18
CA LYS A 37 -9.89 5.33 -11.26
C LYS A 37 -11.14 5.89 -10.60
N GLN A 38 -12.20 5.09 -10.56
CA GLN A 38 -13.43 5.45 -9.88
C GLN A 38 -13.12 5.80 -8.43
N ARG A 39 -13.55 6.98 -7.98
CA ARG A 39 -13.46 7.36 -6.56
C ARG A 39 -14.68 6.89 -5.81
N VAL A 40 -14.46 6.29 -4.64
CA VAL A 40 -15.53 5.81 -3.76
C VAL A 40 -15.41 6.43 -2.36
N PRO A 41 -16.54 6.76 -1.71
CA PRO A 41 -16.53 7.33 -0.36
C PRO A 41 -16.00 6.33 0.66
N PHE A 42 -15.45 6.86 1.76
CA PHE A 42 -15.02 6.05 2.89
C PHE A 42 -16.25 5.59 3.71
N ARG A 43 -16.43 4.29 3.87
CA ARG A 43 -17.47 3.70 4.72
C ARG A 43 -16.91 2.51 5.49
N VAL A 44 -17.12 2.49 6.79
CA VAL A 44 -16.88 1.30 7.62
C VAL A 44 -18.18 0.47 7.63
N PRO A 45 -18.18 -0.78 7.14
CA PRO A 45 -19.36 -1.64 7.25
C PRO A 45 -19.60 -2.05 8.70
N SER A 46 -20.87 -2.19 9.08
CA SER A 46 -21.26 -2.69 10.41
C SER A 46 -21.08 -4.21 10.45
N GLU A 47 -20.59 -4.75 11.56
CA GLU A 47 -20.54 -6.20 11.76
C GLU A 47 -21.93 -6.86 11.67
N ALA A 48 -23.03 -6.11 11.84
CA ALA A 48 -24.38 -6.61 11.60
C ALA A 48 -24.64 -6.99 10.13
N GLU A 49 -23.82 -6.51 9.19
CA GLU A 49 -23.88 -6.85 7.77
C GLU A 49 -23.31 -8.27 7.48
N LEU A 50 -22.57 -8.87 8.41
CA LEU A 50 -22.11 -10.26 8.32
C LEU A 50 -23.24 -11.24 8.64
N LYS A 51 -23.97 -11.69 7.60
CA LYS A 51 -25.13 -12.59 7.72
C LYS A 51 -24.78 -14.07 7.71
N ASP A 52 -23.84 -14.48 6.87
CA ASP A 52 -23.38 -15.87 6.82
C ASP A 52 -22.55 -16.20 8.08
N SER A 53 -22.96 -17.24 8.82
CA SER A 53 -22.36 -17.57 10.12
C SER A 53 -20.92 -18.05 10.02
N VAL A 54 -20.57 -18.76 8.95
CA VAL A 54 -19.22 -19.30 8.73
C VAL A 54 -18.27 -18.18 8.32
N TYR A 55 -18.68 -17.36 7.37
CA TYR A 55 -17.93 -16.17 6.92
C TYR A 55 -17.78 -15.17 8.06
N ARG A 56 -18.85 -14.92 8.84
CA ARG A 56 -18.82 -14.09 10.05
C ARG A 56 -17.78 -14.60 11.05
N ALA A 57 -17.80 -15.89 11.36
CA ALA A 57 -16.85 -16.46 12.31
C ALA A 57 -15.39 -16.32 11.83
N SER A 58 -15.13 -16.46 10.53
CA SER A 58 -13.79 -16.24 9.94
C SER A 58 -13.37 -14.78 10.01
N ALA A 59 -14.23 -13.84 9.60
CA ALA A 59 -13.97 -12.41 9.67
C ALA A 59 -13.67 -11.93 11.11
N LEU A 60 -14.46 -12.39 12.09
CA LEU A 60 -14.27 -12.00 13.49
C LEU A 60 -12.97 -12.58 14.10
N ARG A 61 -12.54 -13.77 13.69
CA ARG A 61 -11.21 -14.28 14.06
C ARG A 61 -10.09 -13.49 13.43
N GLY A 62 -10.22 -13.11 12.16
CA GLY A 62 -9.28 -12.24 11.47
C GLY A 62 -9.13 -10.90 12.18
N ARG A 63 -10.25 -10.28 12.55
CA ARG A 63 -10.27 -9.07 13.37
C ARG A 63 -9.55 -9.25 14.70
N ALA A 64 -9.82 -10.35 15.42
CA ALA A 64 -9.16 -10.64 16.69
C ALA A 64 -7.63 -10.75 16.52
N ILE A 65 -7.15 -11.45 15.48
CA ILE A 65 -5.72 -11.54 15.15
C ILE A 65 -5.13 -10.15 14.87
N LEU A 66 -5.82 -9.28 14.13
CA LEU A 66 -5.28 -7.96 13.82
C LEU A 66 -5.22 -7.03 15.04
N LEU A 67 -6.17 -7.17 15.97
CA LEU A 67 -6.23 -6.36 17.20
C LEU A 67 -5.28 -6.87 18.29
N ALA A 68 -5.05 -8.19 18.35
CA ALA A 68 -4.26 -8.86 19.39
C ALA A 68 -3.11 -9.69 18.78
N THR A 69 -2.46 -9.20 17.73
CA THR A 69 -1.57 -9.98 16.84
C THR A 69 -0.49 -10.77 17.55
N ARG A 70 0.19 -10.16 18.50
CA ARG A 70 1.25 -10.83 19.27
C ARG A 70 0.69 -11.98 20.12
N ASP A 71 -0.48 -11.77 20.72
CA ASP A 71 -1.09 -12.74 21.62
C ASP A 71 -1.73 -13.89 20.81
N SER A 72 -2.28 -13.58 19.64
CA SER A 72 -2.84 -14.58 18.72
C SER A 72 -1.76 -15.38 17.99
N LEU A 73 -0.62 -14.77 17.66
CA LEU A 73 0.43 -15.35 16.81
C LEU A 73 1.83 -15.14 17.40
N PRO A 74 2.11 -15.66 18.62
CA PRO A 74 3.35 -15.37 19.34
C PRO A 74 4.60 -15.91 18.64
N HIS A 75 4.47 -16.90 17.76
CA HIS A 75 5.58 -17.45 16.99
C HIS A 75 5.91 -16.66 15.71
N ASN A 76 5.02 -15.77 15.28
CA ASN A 76 5.15 -14.98 14.05
C ASN A 76 5.48 -13.50 14.32
N VAL A 77 5.42 -13.06 15.58
CA VAL A 77 5.68 -11.68 16.00
C VAL A 77 6.95 -11.64 16.85
N GLY A 78 7.98 -10.93 16.40
CA GLY A 78 9.27 -10.80 17.10
C GLY A 78 9.41 -9.51 17.90
N ASN A 79 8.33 -8.75 18.10
CA ASN A 79 8.35 -7.46 18.79
C ASN A 79 7.11 -7.27 19.69
N SER A 80 6.83 -6.04 20.14
CA SER A 80 5.67 -5.72 21.01
C SER A 80 4.48 -5.10 20.28
N LEU A 81 4.54 -5.03 18.95
CA LEU A 81 3.52 -4.34 18.17
C LEU A 81 2.31 -5.25 17.91
N ARG A 82 1.23 -4.62 17.46
CA ARG A 82 0.03 -5.24 16.91
C ARG A 82 -0.26 -4.55 15.58
N CYS A 83 -1.07 -5.15 14.69
CA CYS A 83 -1.45 -4.44 13.46
C CYS A 83 -2.11 -3.08 13.81
N ALA A 84 -2.96 -3.09 14.85
CA ALA A 84 -3.61 -1.90 15.38
C ALA A 84 -2.65 -0.84 15.99
N SER A 85 -1.37 -1.14 16.19
CA SER A 85 -0.38 -0.16 16.65
C SER A 85 -0.10 0.93 15.61
N CYS A 86 -0.24 0.62 14.32
CA CYS A 86 -0.10 1.59 13.22
C CYS A 86 -1.41 1.77 12.43
N HIS A 87 -2.27 0.76 12.42
CA HIS A 87 -3.60 0.85 11.84
C HIS A 87 -4.58 1.23 12.95
N ILE A 88 -4.59 2.50 13.35
CA ILE A 88 -5.35 2.93 14.55
C ILE A 88 -6.86 2.83 14.36
N ASP A 89 -7.58 2.90 15.47
CA ASP A 89 -9.01 2.58 15.59
C ASP A 89 -9.33 1.20 15.00
N GLY A 90 -8.42 0.25 15.20
CA GLY A 90 -8.54 -1.10 14.63
C GLY A 90 -8.60 -1.09 13.11
N GLY A 91 -7.80 -0.23 12.47
CA GLY A 91 -7.72 -0.06 11.02
C GLY A 91 -8.94 0.57 10.38
N LEU A 92 -9.79 1.24 11.16
CA LEU A 92 -11.02 1.87 10.68
C LEU A 92 -10.92 3.40 10.60
N ARG A 93 -9.77 3.98 10.98
CA ARG A 93 -9.55 5.44 10.88
C ARG A 93 -9.22 5.85 9.45
N ARG A 94 -10.03 6.76 8.90
CA ARG A 94 -9.74 7.47 7.65
C ARG A 94 -8.38 8.15 7.71
N ASP A 95 -7.68 8.25 6.59
CA ASP A 95 -6.41 9.00 6.48
C ASP A 95 -5.27 8.45 7.34
N ALA A 96 -5.42 7.22 7.84
CA ALA A 96 -4.38 6.59 8.65
C ALA A 96 -4.26 5.10 8.35
N ILE A 97 -3.96 4.82 7.08
CA ILE A 97 -3.78 3.48 6.53
C ILE A 97 -4.92 2.51 6.90
N PRO A 98 -6.21 2.86 6.65
CA PRO A 98 -7.31 1.98 6.99
C PRO A 98 -7.23 0.63 6.24
N TRP A 99 -7.79 -0.41 6.85
CA TRP A 99 -7.98 -1.72 6.22
C TRP A 99 -9.18 -1.74 5.26
N VAL A 100 -10.11 -0.81 5.43
CA VAL A 100 -11.25 -0.59 4.52
C VAL A 100 -10.74 -0.41 3.08
N GLY A 101 -11.33 -1.14 2.14
CA GLY A 101 -10.93 -1.12 0.73
C GLY A 101 -9.56 -1.73 0.41
N SER A 102 -8.83 -2.27 1.40
CA SER A 102 -7.51 -2.85 1.17
C SER A 102 -7.57 -4.07 0.25
N TYR A 103 -8.59 -4.92 0.37
CA TYR A 103 -8.73 -6.13 -0.44
C TYR A 103 -9.04 -5.81 -1.90
N ALA A 104 -9.87 -4.80 -2.17
CA ALA A 104 -10.25 -4.36 -3.52
C ALA A 104 -9.08 -3.78 -4.34
N ARG A 105 -7.90 -3.61 -3.73
CA ARG A 105 -6.69 -3.09 -4.36
C ARG A 105 -5.68 -4.17 -4.75
N PHE A 106 -5.97 -5.44 -4.47
CA PHE A 106 -5.12 -6.55 -4.84
C PHE A 106 -5.82 -7.41 -5.90
N PRO A 107 -5.07 -8.02 -6.84
CA PRO A 107 -3.61 -7.98 -6.96
C PRO A 107 -3.04 -6.61 -7.40
N GLN A 108 -1.82 -6.27 -6.99
CA GLN A 108 -1.15 -5.02 -7.42
C GLN A 108 0.36 -5.18 -7.63
N TYR A 109 0.90 -4.47 -8.62
CA TYR A 109 2.36 -4.35 -8.79
C TYR A 109 2.98 -3.60 -7.60
N ARG A 110 4.09 -4.12 -7.10
CA ARG A 110 4.82 -3.55 -5.97
C ARG A 110 6.30 -3.40 -6.32
N PRO A 111 6.84 -2.17 -6.37
CA PRO A 111 8.26 -1.95 -6.71
C PRO A 111 9.24 -2.69 -5.80
N ARG A 112 8.88 -2.87 -4.52
CA ARG A 112 9.71 -3.56 -3.54
C ARG A 112 9.92 -5.05 -3.86
N SER A 113 8.87 -5.74 -4.31
CA SER A 113 8.93 -7.16 -4.66
C SER A 113 9.24 -7.37 -6.15
N GLY A 114 9.10 -6.34 -6.98
CA GLY A 114 9.31 -6.41 -8.42
C GLY A 114 8.26 -7.22 -9.16
N LYS A 115 7.16 -7.59 -8.48
CA LYS A 115 6.10 -8.45 -9.02
C LYS A 115 4.71 -7.93 -8.67
N VAL A 116 3.70 -8.60 -9.21
CA VAL A 116 2.32 -8.45 -8.76
C VAL A 116 2.16 -9.24 -7.46
N ASP A 117 1.89 -8.53 -6.38
CA ASP A 117 1.64 -9.09 -5.06
C ASP A 117 0.14 -9.37 -4.87
N LEU A 118 -0.17 -10.44 -4.15
CA LEU A 118 -1.49 -10.67 -3.56
C LEU A 118 -1.64 -9.94 -2.21
N ILE A 119 -2.83 -9.95 -1.63
CA ILE A 119 -3.04 -9.36 -0.30
C ILE A 119 -2.26 -10.14 0.78
N GLU A 120 -2.12 -11.44 0.61
CA GLU A 120 -1.36 -12.36 1.47
C GLU A 120 0.13 -12.01 1.47
N ASP A 121 0.69 -11.68 0.30
CA ASP A 121 2.07 -11.19 0.17
C ASP A 121 2.24 -9.92 1.00
N ARG A 122 1.29 -8.97 0.90
CA ARG A 122 1.33 -7.70 1.64
C ARG A 122 1.26 -7.92 3.15
N ILE A 123 0.38 -8.80 3.61
CA ILE A 123 0.23 -9.17 5.03
C ILE A 123 1.55 -9.75 5.54
N ASN A 124 2.13 -10.70 4.80
CA ASN A 124 3.40 -11.31 5.18
C ASN A 124 4.58 -10.33 5.15
N ASP A 125 4.56 -9.34 4.26
CA ASP A 125 5.52 -8.24 4.27
C ASP A 125 5.41 -7.40 5.56
N CYS A 126 4.20 -7.21 6.10
CA CYS A 126 4.01 -6.59 7.42
C CYS A 126 4.55 -7.46 8.55
N PHE A 127 4.31 -8.78 8.55
CA PHE A 127 4.86 -9.68 9.57
C PHE A 127 6.39 -9.64 9.61
N ARG A 128 7.04 -9.73 8.44
CA ARG A 128 8.50 -9.74 8.35
C ARG A 128 9.15 -8.42 8.74
N ARG A 129 8.43 -7.30 8.65
CA ARG A 129 9.00 -5.96 8.77
C ARG A 129 8.45 -5.20 9.97
N SER A 130 7.15 -4.92 9.95
CA SER A 130 6.47 -4.21 11.03
C SER A 130 6.39 -5.04 12.29
N MET A 131 6.15 -6.35 12.19
CA MET A 131 6.08 -7.24 13.36
C MET A 131 7.44 -7.86 13.73
N ASN A 132 8.49 -7.49 13.00
CA ASN A 132 9.85 -8.03 13.15
C ASN A 132 9.91 -9.56 13.30
N GLY A 133 9.08 -10.28 12.54
CA GLY A 133 8.88 -11.70 12.75
C GLY A 133 8.84 -12.51 11.45
N ARG A 134 7.99 -13.53 11.42
CA ARG A 134 7.92 -14.52 10.34
C ARG A 134 6.55 -14.47 9.67
N GLY A 135 6.54 -14.58 8.34
CA GLY A 135 5.29 -14.66 7.59
C GLY A 135 4.43 -15.85 8.02
N LEU A 136 3.12 -15.72 7.84
CA LEU A 136 2.15 -16.79 7.95
C LEU A 136 2.17 -17.67 6.70
N GLU A 137 1.69 -18.91 6.85
CA GLU A 137 1.43 -19.80 5.73
C GLU A 137 0.35 -19.17 4.82
N PRO A 138 0.62 -18.88 3.53
CA PRO A 138 -0.31 -18.13 2.67
C PRO A 138 -1.69 -18.80 2.52
N THR A 139 -1.74 -20.13 2.54
CA THR A 139 -3.00 -20.89 2.41
C THR A 139 -3.54 -21.35 3.78
N GLY A 140 -2.86 -20.98 4.87
CA GLY A 140 -3.19 -21.33 6.23
C GLY A 140 -4.43 -20.64 6.76
N ARG A 141 -4.96 -21.16 7.88
CA ARG A 141 -6.19 -20.67 8.50
C ARG A 141 -6.09 -19.21 8.96
N ASP A 142 -4.97 -18.80 9.57
CA ASP A 142 -4.80 -17.44 10.09
C ASP A 142 -4.76 -16.40 8.96
N MET A 143 -4.06 -16.71 7.87
CA MET A 143 -4.06 -15.86 6.68
C MET A 143 -5.47 -15.75 6.10
N ARG A 144 -6.16 -16.89 5.94
CA ARG A 144 -7.54 -16.92 5.46
C ARG A 144 -8.46 -16.05 6.32
N ASP A 145 -8.40 -16.17 7.65
CA ASP A 145 -9.23 -15.38 8.56
C ASP A 145 -8.95 -13.87 8.45
N ILE A 146 -7.67 -13.46 8.38
CA ILE A 146 -7.30 -12.04 8.18
C ILE A 146 -7.83 -11.53 6.83
N VAL A 147 -7.62 -12.29 5.75
CA VAL A 147 -8.07 -11.92 4.40
C VAL A 147 -9.60 -11.83 4.34
N THR A 148 -10.33 -12.75 4.98
CA THR A 148 -11.79 -12.67 5.09
C THR A 148 -12.23 -11.35 5.73
N TYR A 149 -11.57 -10.91 6.79
CA TYR A 149 -11.91 -9.63 7.43
C TYR A 149 -11.63 -8.43 6.52
N PHE A 150 -10.50 -8.43 5.79
CA PHE A 150 -10.22 -7.37 4.81
C PHE A 150 -11.20 -7.38 3.63
N ALA A 151 -11.63 -8.55 3.17
CA ALA A 151 -12.64 -8.70 2.14
C ALA A 151 -14.00 -8.15 2.62
N PHE A 152 -14.41 -8.47 3.85
CA PHE A 152 -15.60 -7.89 4.49
C PHE A 152 -15.53 -6.36 4.53
N LEU A 153 -14.42 -5.79 5.04
CA LEU A 153 -14.23 -4.34 5.10
C LEU A 153 -14.16 -3.66 3.72
N SER A 154 -13.99 -4.43 2.66
CA SER A 154 -13.92 -3.93 1.28
C SER A 154 -15.19 -4.23 0.47
N GLY A 155 -16.23 -4.79 1.09
CA GLY A 155 -17.48 -5.15 0.43
C GLY A 155 -18.11 -3.96 -0.30
N GLY A 156 -18.50 -4.16 -1.57
CA GLY A 156 -19.12 -3.13 -2.40
C GLY A 156 -18.14 -2.12 -3.02
N ILE A 157 -16.84 -2.20 -2.74
CA ILE A 157 -15.82 -1.38 -3.39
C ILE A 157 -15.38 -2.08 -4.69
N PRO A 158 -15.53 -1.44 -5.88
CA PRO A 158 -15.06 -2.02 -7.13
C PRO A 158 -13.55 -2.27 -7.11
N VAL A 159 -13.12 -3.38 -7.69
CA VAL A 159 -11.70 -3.71 -7.81
C VAL A 159 -10.98 -2.61 -8.60
N GLY A 160 -9.88 -2.10 -8.05
CA GLY A 160 -9.10 -1.03 -8.66
C GLY A 160 -9.60 0.39 -8.40
N ALA A 161 -10.73 0.56 -7.69
CA ALA A 161 -11.22 1.88 -7.28
C ALA A 161 -10.26 2.58 -6.30
N GLU A 162 -10.32 3.91 -6.27
CA GLU A 162 -9.64 4.73 -5.28
C GLU A 162 -10.62 5.12 -4.18
N MET A 163 -10.36 4.68 -2.96
CA MET A 163 -11.18 5.04 -1.80
C MET A 163 -10.66 6.34 -1.17
N GLU A 164 -11.59 7.24 -0.83
CA GLU A 164 -11.25 8.44 -0.06
C GLU A 164 -10.59 8.09 1.28
N GLY A 165 -9.55 8.84 1.64
CA GLY A 165 -8.78 8.60 2.86
C GLY A 165 -8.02 7.27 2.89
N GLN A 166 -7.74 6.70 1.71
CA GLN A 166 -6.79 5.61 1.57
C GLN A 166 -5.38 6.05 1.98
N GLY A 167 -4.69 5.23 2.78
CA GLY A 167 -3.31 5.52 3.16
C GLY A 167 -3.18 6.73 4.08
N PHE A 168 -2.15 7.55 3.86
CA PHE A 168 -1.92 8.79 4.59
C PHE A 168 -2.14 10.01 3.70
N PRO A 169 -2.51 11.17 4.29
CA PRO A 169 -2.42 12.45 3.61
C PRO A 169 -1.00 12.69 3.10
N ARG A 170 -0.90 13.28 1.91
CA ARG A 170 0.39 13.71 1.37
C ARG A 170 0.84 14.94 2.12
N LEU A 171 1.99 14.83 2.79
CA LEU A 171 2.69 15.97 3.33
C LEU A 171 3.74 16.48 2.34
N GLN A 172 3.96 17.79 2.33
CA GLN A 172 5.10 18.37 1.63
C GLN A 172 6.39 17.87 2.27
N ALA A 173 7.39 17.57 1.45
CA ALA A 173 8.69 17.14 1.96
C ALA A 173 9.32 18.26 2.80
N MET A 174 9.71 17.91 4.04
CA MET A 174 10.37 18.81 4.97
C MET A 174 11.68 18.17 5.43
N LYS A 175 12.68 19.01 5.73
CA LYS A 175 13.93 18.57 6.36
C LYS A 175 13.71 18.47 7.87
N GLY A 176 13.89 17.28 8.44
CA GLY A 176 13.83 17.07 9.88
C GLY A 176 15.03 17.67 10.60
N ASP A 177 14.79 18.16 11.81
CA ASP A 177 15.83 18.58 12.77
C ASP A 177 15.77 17.66 13.99
N ALA A 178 16.82 16.89 14.22
CA ALA A 178 16.88 15.90 15.29
C ALA A 178 16.93 16.53 16.69
N GLY A 179 17.57 17.71 16.84
CA GLY A 179 17.65 18.42 18.11
C GLY A 179 16.28 18.99 18.52
N ARG A 180 15.60 19.65 17.58
CA ARG A 180 14.21 20.10 17.78
C ARG A 180 13.27 18.91 17.99
N GLY A 181 13.43 17.84 17.21
CA GLY A 181 12.64 16.62 17.35
C GLY A 181 12.79 15.96 18.73
N ALA A 182 14.01 15.93 19.27
CA ALA A 182 14.26 15.43 20.62
C ALA A 182 13.58 16.28 21.70
N ALA A 183 13.56 17.61 21.55
CA ALA A 183 12.84 18.51 22.46
C ALA A 183 11.32 18.27 22.42
N VAL A 184 10.74 18.15 21.22
CA VAL A 184 9.31 17.83 21.04
C VAL A 184 8.96 16.47 21.62
N PHE A 185 9.80 15.46 21.36
CA PHE A 185 9.61 14.12 21.91
C PHE A 185 9.52 14.16 23.44
N LYS A 186 10.49 14.84 24.09
CA LYS A 186 10.54 14.99 25.55
C LYS A 186 9.35 15.74 26.14
N SER A 187 8.80 16.74 25.44
CA SER A 187 7.67 17.52 25.96
C SER A 187 6.30 16.87 25.70
N THR A 188 6.17 16.10 24.63
CA THR A 188 4.87 15.68 24.10
C THR A 188 4.69 14.16 24.08
N CYS A 189 5.71 13.42 23.64
CA CYS A 189 5.57 12.01 23.27
C CYS A 189 5.94 11.05 24.40
N VAL A 190 6.90 11.42 25.25
CA VAL A 190 7.45 10.54 26.31
C VAL A 190 6.38 10.03 27.28
N ARG A 191 5.32 10.81 27.53
CA ARG A 191 4.25 10.43 28.46
C ARG A 191 3.57 9.12 28.06
N CYS A 192 3.47 8.86 26.75
CA CYS A 192 2.82 7.67 26.22
C CYS A 192 3.85 6.64 25.73
N HIS A 193 4.91 7.08 25.05
CA HIS A 193 5.88 6.18 24.42
C HIS A 193 7.10 5.84 25.30
N GLY A 194 7.18 6.42 26.49
CA GLY A 194 8.32 6.24 27.40
C GLY A 194 9.49 7.15 27.06
N ALA A 195 10.33 7.43 28.07
CA ALA A 195 11.48 8.34 27.95
C ALA A 195 12.47 7.95 26.85
N ASN A 196 12.59 6.65 26.56
CA ASN A 196 13.47 6.08 25.55
C ASN A 196 12.69 5.48 24.38
N GLY A 197 11.43 5.87 24.16
CA GLY A 197 10.60 5.34 23.06
C GLY A 197 10.34 3.83 23.15
N GLN A 198 10.56 3.21 24.31
CA GLN A 198 10.43 1.77 24.54
C GLN A 198 8.97 1.28 24.58
N GLY A 199 8.01 2.21 24.53
CA GLY A 199 6.59 1.93 24.62
C GLY A 199 6.10 1.77 26.06
N THR A 200 4.79 1.86 26.22
CA THR A 200 4.07 1.57 27.47
C THR A 200 2.80 0.76 27.14
N GLN A 201 1.93 0.54 28.13
CA GLN A 201 0.60 -0.01 27.84
C GLN A 201 -0.28 0.95 27.02
N LEU A 202 0.01 2.26 27.06
CA LEU A 202 -0.77 3.29 26.37
C LEU A 202 -0.38 3.44 24.90
N ALA A 203 0.90 3.23 24.56
CA ALA A 203 1.40 3.46 23.21
C ALA A 203 2.59 2.55 22.87
N PRO A 204 2.75 2.18 21.59
CA PRO A 204 3.76 1.22 21.17
C PRO A 204 5.19 1.74 21.34
N SER A 205 6.14 0.82 21.35
CA SER A 205 7.56 1.17 21.17
C SER A 205 7.77 1.80 19.80
N LEU A 206 8.50 2.92 19.76
CA LEU A 206 8.83 3.63 18.52
C LEU A 206 10.15 3.14 17.93
N TRP A 207 11.12 2.77 18.77
CA TRP A 207 12.41 2.21 18.35
C TRP A 207 12.93 1.17 19.35
N GLY A 208 14.12 0.63 19.07
CA GLY A 208 14.73 -0.43 19.88
C GLY A 208 14.21 -1.83 19.54
N PRO A 209 14.65 -2.87 20.28
CA PRO A 209 14.42 -4.28 19.93
C PRO A 209 12.95 -4.71 19.98
N ARG A 210 12.08 -3.89 20.59
CA ARG A 210 10.65 -4.16 20.75
C ARG A 210 9.77 -3.47 19.69
N SER A 211 10.37 -2.70 18.79
CA SER A 211 9.69 -1.96 17.70
C SER A 211 9.75 -2.69 16.35
N TYR A 212 9.26 -2.04 15.29
CA TYR A 212 9.42 -2.48 13.91
C TYR A 212 10.89 -2.44 13.48
N ASN A 213 11.26 -3.25 12.48
CA ASN A 213 12.62 -3.24 11.94
C ASN A 213 12.81 -2.20 10.83
N VAL A 214 14.06 -2.00 10.42
CA VAL A 214 14.47 -1.01 9.39
C VAL A 214 13.83 -1.24 8.01
N GLY A 215 13.29 -2.44 7.76
CA GLY A 215 12.57 -2.77 6.54
C GLY A 215 11.11 -2.29 6.51
N ALA A 216 10.56 -1.87 7.65
CA ALA A 216 9.19 -1.39 7.76
C ALA A 216 8.99 -0.04 7.06
N GLY A 217 7.77 0.22 6.59
CA GLY A 217 7.42 1.53 6.00
C GLY A 217 7.58 2.68 6.99
N MET A 218 7.29 2.42 8.26
CA MET A 218 7.41 3.39 9.37
C MET A 218 8.87 3.77 9.69
N ALA A 219 9.85 3.01 9.20
CA ALA A 219 11.26 3.39 9.27
C ALA A 219 11.67 4.42 8.19
N ARG A 220 10.70 5.07 7.53
CA ARG A 220 10.94 6.11 6.53
C ARG A 220 10.33 7.42 7.04
N ILE A 221 11.14 8.48 7.05
CA ILE A 221 10.78 9.78 7.63
C ILE A 221 9.50 10.33 6.99
N ASN A 222 9.36 10.23 5.67
CA ASN A 222 8.16 10.68 4.96
C ASN A 222 6.89 9.92 5.39
N THR A 223 6.98 8.59 5.53
CA THR A 223 5.86 7.78 6.04
C THR A 223 5.53 8.13 7.48
N ALA A 224 6.54 8.25 8.34
CA ALA A 224 6.36 8.51 9.76
C ALA A 224 5.84 9.93 10.02
N ALA A 225 6.25 10.92 9.23
CA ALA A 225 5.74 12.28 9.31
C ALA A 225 4.26 12.36 8.93
N SER A 226 3.83 11.54 7.98
CA SER A 226 2.44 11.48 7.49
C SER A 226 1.47 10.69 8.39
N PHE A 227 1.97 9.98 9.41
CA PHE A 227 1.19 9.18 10.35
C PHE A 227 0.70 10.01 11.54
#